data_AF-A0A7C6HWV7-F1
#
_entry.id   AF-A0A7C6HWV7-F1
#
_cell.length_a   1.000
_cell.length_b   1.000
_cell.length_c   1.000
_cell.angle_alpha   90.00
_cell.angle_beta   90.00
_cell.angle_gamma   90.00
#
_symmetry.space_group_name_H-M   'P 1'
#
loop_
_entity.id
_entity.type
_entity.pdbx_description
1 polymer ?
#
loop_
_entity_poly.entity_id
_entity_poly.type
_entity_poly.pdbx_seq_one_letter_code
_entity_poly.pdbx_strand_id
1 'polypeptide(L)' 'MKKFITFLVLVLGLGLLVGCSCTDDKEDKTKIVMITDVGTINDKSFNQGTWEGVKAFGDAHKDKVDYQYYQPSD' A
#
# COMPACT_ATOMS: atom_id res chain seq x y z
N MET A 1 26.53 -38.44 -19.00
CA MET A 1 27.11 -37.14 -18.59
C MET A 1 26.62 -35.98 -19.46
N LYS A 2 26.85 -35.97 -20.78
CA LYS A 2 26.36 -34.89 -21.68
C LYS A 2 24.84 -34.63 -21.58
N LYS A 3 24.01 -35.70 -21.56
CA LYS A 3 22.54 -35.59 -21.43
C LYS A 3 22.07 -34.99 -20.09
N PHE A 4 22.80 -35.22 -19.01
CA PHE A 4 22.50 -34.64 -17.68
C PHE A 4 22.90 -33.17 -17.61
N ILE A 5 24.04 -32.80 -18.23
CA ILE A 5 24.48 -31.41 -18.34
C ILE A 5 23.49 -30.61 -19.18
N THR A 6 23.02 -31.16 -20.31
CA THR A 6 21.99 -30.49 -21.14
C THR A 6 20.69 -30.27 -20.38
N PHE A 7 20.25 -31.24 -19.58
CA PHE A 7 19.03 -31.11 -18.77
C PHE A 7 19.18 -30.05 -17.67
N LEU A 8 20.34 -30.02 -16.99
CA LEU A 8 20.64 -29.03 -15.95
C LEU A 8 20.67 -27.60 -16.51
N VAL A 9 21.29 -27.40 -17.68
CA VAL A 9 21.35 -26.10 -18.37
C VAL A 9 19.96 -25.63 -18.80
N LEU A 10 19.08 -26.56 -19.20
CA LEU A 10 17.71 -26.24 -19.61
C LEU A 10 16.85 -25.80 -18.41
N VAL A 11 16.98 -26.47 -17.27
CA VAL A 11 16.30 -26.10 -16.02
C VAL A 11 16.81 -24.76 -15.48
N LEU A 12 18.13 -24.52 -15.53
CA LEU A 12 18.71 -23.24 -15.14
C LEU A 12 18.26 -22.10 -16.08
N GLY A 13 18.21 -22.37 -17.38
CA GLY A 13 17.75 -21.42 -18.39
C GLY A 13 16.27 -21.05 -18.24
N LEU A 14 15.41 -21.99 -17.88
CA LEU A 14 14.00 -21.71 -17.55
C LEU A 14 13.87 -20.93 -16.22
N GLY A 15 14.71 -21.22 -15.22
CA GLY A 15 14.72 -20.48 -13.95
C GLY A 15 15.09 -19.00 -14.10
N LEU A 16 15.94 -18.67 -15.08
CA LEU A 16 16.33 -17.29 -15.40
C LEU A 16 15.20 -16.49 -16.10
N LEU A 17 14.21 -17.15 -16.71
CA LEU A 17 13.08 -16.49 -17.38
C LEU A 17 11.94 -16.12 -16.43
N VAL A 18 11.91 -16.65 -15.21
CA VAL A 18 10.89 -16.33 -14.18
C VAL A 18 11.20 -15.01 -13.45
N GLY A 19 12.41 -14.46 -13.62
CA GLY A 19 12.86 -13.25 -12.92
C GLY A 19 12.54 -11.91 -13.58
N CYS A 20 11.91 -11.90 -14.77
CA CYS A 20 11.77 -10.67 -15.56
C CYS A 20 10.32 -10.15 -15.73
N SER A 21 9.39 -10.57 -14.87
CA SER A 21 8.02 -10.01 -14.84
C SER A 21 7.69 -9.20 -13.59
N CYS A 22 8.68 -8.78 -12.81
CA CYS A 22 8.49 -7.84 -11.71
C CYS A 22 8.42 -6.39 -12.24
N THR A 23 7.47 -6.12 -13.14
CA THR A 23 6.83 -4.81 -13.14
C THR A 23 5.91 -4.81 -11.93
N ASP A 24 6.43 -4.29 -10.81
CA ASP A 24 5.60 -3.82 -9.71
C ASP A 24 4.73 -2.68 -10.27
N ASP A 25 3.66 -3.02 -10.97
CA ASP A 25 2.57 -2.11 -11.35
C ASP A 25 1.77 -1.79 -10.08
N LYS A 26 2.46 -1.31 -9.05
CA LYS A 26 1.86 -0.74 -7.85
C LYS A 26 1.30 0.60 -8.28
N GLU A 27 0.04 0.62 -8.69
CA GLU A 27 -0.70 1.86 -8.87
C GLU A 27 -0.49 2.73 -7.63
N ASP A 28 -0.02 3.97 -7.83
CA ASP A 28 0.19 4.89 -6.74
C ASP A 28 -1.14 5.16 -6.03
N LYS A 29 -1.20 4.82 -4.75
CA LYS A 29 -2.39 5.07 -3.95
C LYS A 29 -2.62 6.56 -3.78
N THR A 30 -3.89 6.95 -3.83
CA THR A 30 -4.33 8.29 -3.43
C THR A 30 -4.12 8.46 -1.93
N LYS A 31 -3.56 9.60 -1.52
CA LYS A 31 -3.25 9.88 -0.11
C LYS A 31 -4.17 10.97 0.43
N ILE A 32 -4.85 10.69 1.53
CA ILE A 32 -5.68 11.66 2.25
C ILE A 32 -5.00 11.99 3.58
N VAL A 33 -4.82 13.28 3.86
CA VAL A 33 -4.27 13.75 5.13
C VAL A 33 -5.28 14.68 5.79
N MET A 34 -5.65 14.37 7.03
CA MET A 34 -6.46 15.22 7.88
C MET A 34 -5.60 15.85 8.96
N ILE A 35 -5.70 17.18 9.10
CA ILE A 35 -5.01 17.95 10.14
C ILE A 35 -6.07 18.82 10.82
N THR A 36 -6.14 18.77 12.15
CA THR A 36 -7.05 19.61 12.95
C THR A 36 -6.33 20.88 13.39
N ASP A 37 -7.02 22.03 13.42
CA ASP A 37 -6.46 23.28 13.97
C ASP A 37 -6.38 23.22 15.50
N VAL A 38 -7.53 23.09 16.16
CA VAL A 38 -7.65 22.97 17.62
C VAL A 38 -8.49 21.75 17.99
N GLY A 39 -8.18 21.15 19.15
CA GLY A 39 -8.93 20.04 19.71
C GLY A 39 -8.42 18.67 19.29
N THR A 40 -9.22 17.64 19.56
CA THR A 40 -8.87 16.24 19.28
C THR A 40 -9.99 15.54 18.52
N ILE A 41 -9.78 14.27 18.17
CA ILE A 41 -10.78 13.41 17.52
C ILE A 41 -11.49 12.47 18.51
N ASN A 42 -11.42 12.75 19.81
CA ASN A 42 -11.95 11.87 20.87
C ASN A 42 -13.13 12.49 21.65
N ASP A 43 -13.73 13.56 21.12
CA ASP A 43 -14.68 14.43 21.82
C ASP A 43 -16.13 14.32 21.30
N LYS A 44 -16.40 13.40 20.37
CA LYS A 44 -17.67 13.21 19.66
C LYS A 44 -18.16 14.47 18.93
N SER A 45 -17.24 15.36 18.57
CA SER A 45 -17.53 16.59 17.85
C SER A 45 -17.19 16.47 16.37
N PHE A 46 -17.21 17.61 15.68
CA PHE A 46 -16.94 17.76 14.26
C PHE A 46 -15.63 17.09 13.80
N ASN A 47 -14.56 17.21 14.58
CA ASN A 47 -13.26 16.62 14.23
C ASN A 47 -13.32 15.09 14.22
N GLN A 48 -13.96 14.50 15.24
CA GLN A 48 -14.15 13.05 15.29
C GLN A 48 -14.99 12.56 14.11
N GLY A 49 -16.13 13.19 13.84
CA GLY A 49 -17.01 12.78 12.74
C GLY A 49 -16.32 12.87 11.38
N THR A 50 -15.49 13.90 11.16
CA THR A 50 -14.70 14.06 9.94
C THR A 50 -13.66 12.94 9.81
N TRP A 51 -12.93 12.63 10.89
CA TRP A 51 -11.93 11.57 10.88
C TRP A 51 -12.54 10.18 10.66
N GLU A 52 -13.67 9.90 11.29
CA GLU A 52 -14.41 8.64 11.09
C GLU A 52 -14.84 8.46 9.64
N GLY A 53 -15.27 9.53 8.97
CA GLY A 53 -15.59 9.51 7.53
C GLY A 53 -14.38 9.21 6.65
N VAL A 54 -13.24 9.87 6.90
CA VAL A 54 -11.97 9.63 6.18
C VAL A 54 -11.54 8.17 6.37
N LYS A 55 -11.57 7.68 7.60
CA LYS A 55 -11.20 6.32 7.96
C LYS A 55 -12.09 5.30 7.24
N ALA A 56 -13.42 5.49 7.29
CA ALA A 56 -14.37 4.60 6.64
C ALA A 56 -14.16 4.55 5.11
N PHE A 57 -13.92 5.69 4.48
CA PHE A 57 -13.64 5.74 3.04
C PHE A 57 -12.32 5.05 2.68
N GLY A 58 -11.26 5.28 3.45
CA GLY A 58 -9.97 4.65 3.25
C GLY A 58 -9.99 3.13 3.47
N ASP A 59 -10.68 2.67 4.51
CA ASP A 59 -10.85 1.24 4.79
C ASP A 59 -11.62 0.52 3.68
N ALA A 60 -12.63 1.18 3.09
CA ALA A 60 -13.40 0.67 1.95
C ALA A 60 -12.57 0.58 0.65
N HIS A 61 -11.48 1.34 0.53
CA HIS A 61 -10.64 1.45 -0.68
C HIS A 61 -9.16 1.19 -0.36
N LYS A 62 -8.86 0.29 0.58
CA LYS A 62 -7.50 0.05 1.10
C LYS A 62 -6.43 -0.31 0.05
N ASP A 63 -6.85 -0.80 -1.11
CA ASP A 63 -6.00 -1.11 -2.26
C ASP A 63 -5.60 0.14 -3.04
N LYS A 64 -6.37 1.24 -2.93
CA LYS A 64 -6.22 2.47 -3.71
C LYS A 64 -5.99 3.72 -2.89
N VAL A 65 -6.30 3.69 -1.59
CA VAL A 65 -6.30 4.85 -0.72
C VAL A 65 -5.52 4.56 0.55
N ASP A 66 -4.58 5.44 0.86
CA ASP A 66 -3.96 5.54 2.18
C ASP A 66 -4.45 6.81 2.88
N TYR A 67 -4.55 6.78 4.21
CA TYR A 67 -5.02 7.93 4.98
C TYR A 67 -4.25 8.10 6.30
N GLN A 68 -4.09 9.34 6.72
CA GLN A 68 -3.40 9.66 7.97
C GLN A 68 -4.00 10.89 8.66
N TYR A 69 -4.00 10.86 9.99
CA TYR A 69 -4.35 11.98 10.84
C TYR A 69 -3.11 12.52 11.53
N TYR A 70 -2.96 13.85 11.53
CA TYR A 70 -2.00 14.54 12.39
C TYR A 70 -2.74 15.49 13.31
N GLN A 71 -2.57 15.28 14.61
CA GLN A 71 -2.94 16.26 15.61
C GLN A 71 -1.73 17.20 15.80
N PRO A 72 -1.84 18.51 15.54
CA PRO A 72 -0.78 19.43 15.90
C PRO A 72 -0.51 19.37 17.40
N SER A 73 0.77 19.30 17.75
CA SER A 73 1.24 19.67 19.09
C SER A 73 1.33 21.18 19.16
N ASP A 74 0.94 21.77 20.29
CA ASP A 74 1.24 23.16 20.60
C ASP A 74 2.75 23.46 20.50
#